data_AF-U7QNC2-F1
#
_entry.id   AF-U7QNC2-F1
#
_cell.length_a   1.000
_cell.length_b   1.000
_cell.length_c   1.000
_cell.angle_alpha   90.00
_cell.angle_beta   90.00
_cell.angle_gamma   90.00
#
_symmetry.space_group_name_H-M   'P 1'
#
loop_
_entity.id
_entity.type
_entity.pdbx_description
1 polymer ?
#
loop_
_entity_poly.entity_id
_entity_poly.type
_entity_poly.pdbx_seq_one_letter_code
_entity_poly.pdbx_strand_id
1 'polypeptide(L)'
;MNLISVIYCIGGLASFSVWFSLLVRDFTTPLTHLNSWKMLLLMTVLWPIAVPISWIELIVKNQKTKPSLNTSLPLNPLPLGYLLKKAGLISESQLIQVLDVQQTAHNYMRIGEIIASYGWLKQETIDFFADSLIKIRTQPQQPIGQYLKSAKLLNDLQIEVILNEQHQTNLRFGEIAVKKGWVQLETINFVLDYLQHKSQTFLS
;
A
#
# COMPACT_ATOMS: atom_id res chain seq x y z
N MET A 1 -32.55 -2.89 -19.09
CA MET A 1 -31.53 -3.96 -19.13
C MET A 1 -30.29 -3.45 -18.40
N ASN A 2 -29.81 -4.16 -17.38
CA ASN A 2 -28.67 -3.72 -16.56
C ASN A 2 -27.38 -3.73 -17.40
N LEU A 3 -26.59 -2.65 -17.34
CA LEU A 3 -25.29 -2.53 -18.05
C LEU A 3 -24.36 -3.72 -17.76
N ILE A 4 -24.41 -4.21 -16.54
CA ILE A 4 -23.68 -5.38 -16.07
C ILE A 4 -24.09 -6.62 -16.87
N SER A 5 -25.39 -6.85 -17.07
CA SER A 5 -25.89 -7.98 -17.88
C SER A 5 -25.43 -7.89 -19.34
N VAL A 6 -25.33 -6.67 -19.90
CA VAL A 6 -24.85 -6.46 -21.27
C VAL A 6 -23.36 -6.81 -21.39
N ILE A 7 -22.53 -6.38 -20.44
CA ILE A 7 -21.09 -6.71 -20.41
C ILE A 7 -20.86 -8.22 -20.29
N TYR A 8 -21.63 -8.91 -19.45
CA TYR A 8 -21.54 -10.37 -19.31
C TYR A 8 -21.97 -11.10 -20.59
N CYS A 9 -23.03 -10.64 -21.27
CA CYS A 9 -23.44 -11.20 -22.55
C CYS A 9 -22.35 -11.03 -23.62
N ILE A 10 -21.72 -9.86 -23.69
CA ILE A 10 -20.64 -9.59 -24.66
C ILE A 10 -19.42 -10.46 -24.37
N GLY A 11 -18.98 -10.54 -23.10
CA GLY A 11 -17.83 -11.37 -22.71
C GLY A 11 -18.05 -12.87 -22.93
N GLY A 12 -19.28 -13.36 -22.70
CA GLY A 12 -19.67 -14.73 -22.97
C GLY A 12 -19.64 -15.07 -24.46
N LEU A 13 -20.17 -14.18 -25.31
CA LEU A 13 -20.18 -14.35 -26.77
C LEU A 13 -18.76 -14.34 -27.37
N ALA A 14 -17.88 -13.47 -26.88
CA ALA A 14 -16.49 -13.40 -27.33
C ALA A 14 -15.72 -14.69 -26.98
N SER A 15 -15.87 -15.17 -25.73
CA SER A 15 -15.23 -16.41 -25.27
C SER A 15 -15.75 -17.63 -26.04
N PHE A 16 -17.07 -17.72 -26.24
CA PHE A 16 -17.68 -18.79 -27.03
C PHE A 16 -17.15 -18.80 -28.47
N SER A 17 -17.00 -17.62 -29.10
CA SER A 17 -16.51 -17.51 -30.49
C SER A 17 -15.08 -18.00 -30.66
N VAL A 18 -14.19 -17.73 -29.69
CA VAL A 18 -12.79 -18.17 -29.74
C VAL A 18 -12.69 -19.70 -29.59
N TRP A 19 -13.41 -20.27 -28.62
CA TRP A 19 -13.39 -21.71 -28.37
C TRP A 19 -14.12 -22.50 -29.46
N PHE A 20 -15.22 -21.97 -30.01
CA PHE A 20 -15.90 -22.55 -31.16
C PHE A 20 -15.01 -22.54 -32.41
N SER A 21 -14.25 -21.47 -32.63
CA SER A 21 -13.29 -21.40 -33.74
C SER A 21 -12.15 -22.41 -33.60
N LEU A 22 -11.69 -22.67 -32.37
CA LEU A 22 -10.69 -23.70 -32.09
C LEU A 22 -11.26 -25.11 -32.29
N LEU A 23 -12.50 -25.36 -31.88
CA LEU A 23 -13.20 -26.63 -32.08
C LEU A 23 -13.43 -26.94 -33.56
N VAL A 24 -13.87 -25.96 -34.35
CA VAL A 24 -14.13 -26.14 -35.79
C VAL A 24 -12.83 -26.37 -36.56
N ARG A 25 -11.69 -25.90 -36.05
CA ARG A 25 -10.36 -26.09 -36.65
C ARG A 25 -9.70 -27.41 -36.27
N ASP A 26 -10.21 -28.11 -35.27
CA ASP A 26 -9.65 -29.38 -34.82
C ASP A 26 -10.27 -30.56 -35.58
N PHE A 27 -9.54 -31.07 -36.58
CA PHE A 27 -9.95 -32.23 -37.40
C PHE A 27 -9.64 -33.58 -36.74
N THR A 28 -9.07 -33.60 -35.52
CA THR A 28 -8.65 -34.84 -34.86
C THR A 28 -9.78 -35.53 -34.08
N THR A 29 -10.94 -34.87 -33.91
CA THR A 29 -12.08 -35.41 -33.17
C THR A 29 -13.31 -35.58 -34.09
N PRO A 30 -13.81 -36.81 -34.33
CA PRO A 30 -14.99 -37.02 -35.18
C PRO A 30 -16.24 -36.38 -34.56
N LEU A 31 -16.95 -35.55 -35.35
CA LEU A 31 -18.06 -34.68 -34.93
C LEU A 31 -19.32 -35.39 -34.37
N THR A 32 -19.38 -36.72 -34.37
CA THR A 32 -20.59 -37.51 -34.05
C THR A 32 -20.70 -37.95 -32.60
N HIS A 33 -19.70 -37.68 -31.75
CA HIS A 33 -19.79 -38.09 -30.35
C HIS A 33 -20.56 -37.05 -29.52
N LEU A 34 -21.76 -37.42 -29.06
CA LEU A 34 -22.64 -36.66 -28.15
C LEU A 34 -21.90 -36.10 -26.92
N ASN A 35 -20.79 -36.73 -26.52
CA ASN A 35 -19.98 -36.31 -25.39
C ASN A 35 -19.13 -35.05 -25.67
N SER A 36 -18.75 -34.77 -26.92
CA SER A 36 -17.99 -33.56 -27.29
C SER A 36 -18.86 -32.31 -27.18
N TRP A 37 -20.14 -32.43 -27.55
CA TRP A 37 -21.14 -31.37 -27.38
C TRP A 37 -21.47 -31.10 -25.91
N LYS A 38 -21.49 -32.15 -25.07
CA LYS A 38 -21.67 -32.02 -23.61
C LYS A 38 -20.47 -31.35 -22.94
N MET A 39 -19.23 -31.67 -23.35
CA MET A 39 -18.00 -31.02 -22.87
C MET A 39 -18.01 -29.52 -23.17
N LEU A 40 -18.45 -29.14 -24.37
CA LEU A 40 -18.49 -27.73 -24.79
C LEU A 40 -19.52 -26.92 -23.99
N LEU A 41 -20.70 -27.48 -23.75
CA LEU A 41 -21.72 -26.86 -22.90
C LEU A 41 -21.26 -26.74 -21.44
N LEU A 42 -20.61 -27.76 -20.89
CA LEU A 42 -20.13 -27.77 -19.51
C LEU A 42 -19.07 -26.69 -19.27
N MET A 43 -18.09 -26.55 -20.18
CA MET A 43 -17.02 -25.56 -20.07
C MET A 43 -17.55 -24.12 -20.17
N THR A 44 -18.54 -23.88 -21.01
CA THR A 44 -19.12 -22.54 -21.21
C THR A 44 -19.99 -22.10 -20.02
N VAL A 45 -20.65 -23.06 -19.37
CA VAL A 45 -21.58 -22.81 -18.24
C VAL A 45 -20.86 -22.68 -16.90
N LEU A 46 -19.64 -23.23 -16.75
CA LEU A 46 -18.86 -23.18 -15.50
C LEU A 46 -17.97 -21.94 -15.36
N TRP A 47 -17.63 -21.27 -16.47
CA TRP A 47 -16.82 -20.05 -16.47
C TRP A 47 -17.41 -18.88 -15.62
N PRO A 48 -18.73 -18.59 -15.64
CA PRO A 48 -19.32 -17.51 -14.86
C PRO A 48 -19.28 -17.74 -13.35
N ILE A 49 -18.96 -18.95 -12.87
CA ILE A 49 -18.87 -19.29 -11.45
C ILE A 49 -17.42 -19.25 -10.96
N ALA A 50 -16.44 -19.58 -11.82
CA ALA A 50 -15.02 -19.53 -11.48
C ALA A 50 -14.49 -18.09 -11.32
N VAL A 51 -14.95 -17.16 -12.17
CA VAL A 51 -14.48 -15.76 -12.15
C VAL A 51 -14.97 -14.98 -10.91
N PRO A 52 -16.24 -15.06 -10.47
CA PRO A 52 -16.67 -14.38 -9.24
C PRO A 52 -15.97 -14.91 -8.01
N ILE A 53 -15.68 -16.21 -7.88
CA ILE A 53 -15.03 -16.74 -6.68
C ILE A 53 -13.61 -16.18 -6.54
N SER A 54 -12.87 -16.09 -7.65
CA SER A 54 -11.51 -15.53 -7.65
C SER A 54 -11.50 -14.00 -7.44
N TRP A 55 -12.48 -13.27 -7.97
CA TRP A 55 -12.67 -11.84 -7.68
C TRP A 55 -13.18 -11.55 -6.27
N ILE A 56 -14.05 -12.41 -5.72
CA ILE A 56 -14.52 -12.31 -4.34
C ILE A 56 -13.37 -12.58 -3.38
N GLU A 57 -12.48 -13.53 -3.67
CA GLU A 57 -11.28 -13.74 -2.83
C GLU A 57 -10.33 -12.52 -2.88
N LEU A 58 -10.16 -11.87 -4.04
CA LEU A 58 -9.37 -10.64 -4.16
C LEU A 58 -10.02 -9.43 -3.45
N ILE A 59 -11.33 -9.25 -3.57
CA ILE A 59 -12.08 -8.17 -2.90
C ILE A 59 -12.11 -8.42 -1.38
N VAL A 60 -12.30 -9.66 -0.95
CA VAL A 60 -12.27 -10.06 0.46
C VAL A 60 -10.85 -9.95 1.04
N LYS A 61 -9.80 -10.24 0.27
CA LYS A 61 -8.40 -10.05 0.69
C LYS A 61 -8.01 -8.57 0.76
N ASN A 62 -8.56 -7.72 -0.12
CA ASN A 62 -8.39 -6.27 -0.07
C ASN A 62 -9.23 -5.60 1.03
N GLN A 63 -10.37 -6.17 1.44
CA GLN A 63 -11.17 -5.65 2.57
C GLN A 63 -10.72 -6.21 3.94
N LYS A 64 -10.19 -7.44 3.99
CA LYS A 64 -9.57 -8.04 5.20
C LYS A 64 -8.19 -7.47 5.54
N THR A 65 -7.69 -6.52 4.75
CA THR A 65 -6.45 -5.78 5.04
C THR A 65 -6.75 -4.31 5.37
N LYS A 66 -7.66 -4.07 6.30
CA LYS A 66 -7.43 -3.02 7.29
C LYS A 66 -6.56 -3.68 8.36
N PRO A 67 -5.24 -3.50 8.36
CA PRO A 67 -4.40 -4.21 9.31
C PRO A 67 -4.59 -3.52 10.67
N SER A 68 -5.48 -4.04 11.51
CA SER A 68 -5.25 -3.99 12.95
C SER A 68 -4.12 -4.98 13.24
N LEU A 69 -2.91 -4.61 12.81
CA LEU A 69 -1.76 -5.47 12.86
C LEU A 69 -1.00 -5.15 14.14
N ASN A 70 -1.33 -5.89 15.20
CA ASN A 70 -0.46 -6.07 16.35
C ASN A 70 0.79 -6.78 15.84
N THR A 71 1.74 -6.03 15.28
CA THR A 71 2.99 -6.57 14.76
C THR A 71 4.11 -5.79 15.38
N SER A 72 4.72 -6.45 16.37
CA SER A 72 6.11 -6.27 16.70
C SER A 72 6.92 -6.08 15.41
N LEU A 73 7.37 -4.84 15.18
CA LEU A 73 8.14 -4.47 14.00
C LEU A 73 9.32 -5.44 13.84
N PRO A 74 9.40 -6.23 12.75
CA PRO A 74 10.44 -7.23 12.58
C PRO A 74 11.83 -6.59 12.62
N LEU A 75 12.80 -7.32 13.20
CA LEU A 75 14.20 -6.92 13.40
C LEU A 75 15.01 -6.75 12.09
N ASN A 76 14.43 -7.07 10.93
CA ASN A 76 15.03 -6.84 9.61
C ASN A 76 14.76 -5.38 9.19
N PRO A 77 15.73 -4.59 8.71
CA PRO A 77 15.46 -3.22 8.23
C PRO A 77 14.33 -3.24 7.20
N LEU A 78 13.18 -2.69 7.59
CA LEU A 78 12.03 -2.56 6.70
C LEU A 78 12.48 -1.77 5.46
N PRO A 79 12.06 -2.17 4.24
CA PRO A 79 12.38 -1.42 3.04
C PRO A 79 11.92 0.04 3.17
N LEU A 80 12.79 0.99 2.80
CA LEU A 80 12.53 2.42 2.95
C LEU A 80 11.20 2.84 2.30
N GLY A 81 10.91 2.37 1.08
CA GLY A 81 9.65 2.67 0.39
C GLY A 81 8.41 2.21 1.17
N TYR A 82 8.49 1.07 1.86
CA TYR A 82 7.42 0.59 2.71
C TYR A 82 7.24 1.48 3.96
N LEU A 83 8.34 1.91 4.59
CA LEU A 83 8.30 2.81 5.75
C LEU A 83 7.64 4.14 5.39
N LEU A 84 8.08 4.77 4.30
CA LEU A 84 7.55 6.04 3.84
C LEU A 84 6.07 5.94 3.49
N LYS A 85 5.65 4.85 2.81
CA LYS A 85 4.24 4.61 2.52
C LYS A 85 3.42 4.43 3.80
N LYS A 86 3.90 3.60 4.73
CA LYS A 86 3.19 3.34 5.99
C LYS A 86 3.05 4.61 6.84
N ALA A 87 4.01 5.51 6.75
CA ALA A 87 3.97 6.82 7.39
C ALA A 87 3.09 7.85 6.64
N GLY A 88 2.45 7.49 5.53
CA GLY A 88 1.65 8.41 4.71
C GLY A 88 2.47 9.42 3.90
N LEU A 89 3.80 9.36 3.95
CA LEU A 89 4.68 10.33 3.29
C LEU A 89 4.72 10.16 1.76
N ILE A 90 4.40 8.95 1.28
CA ILE A 90 4.16 8.67 -0.13
C ILE A 90 2.92 7.78 -0.28
N SER A 91 2.26 7.88 -1.42
CA SER A 91 1.14 7.01 -1.80
C SER A 91 1.61 5.68 -2.40
N GLU A 92 0.70 4.70 -2.48
CA GLU A 92 0.96 3.41 -3.16
C GLU A 92 1.33 3.62 -4.64
N SER A 93 0.67 4.54 -5.34
CA SER A 93 0.96 4.83 -6.75
C SER A 93 2.35 5.44 -6.93
N GLN A 94 2.75 6.36 -6.04
CA GLN A 94 4.12 6.91 -6.01
C GLN A 94 5.15 5.82 -5.73
N LEU A 95 4.87 4.88 -4.81
CA LEU A 95 5.76 3.76 -4.54
C LEU A 95 5.90 2.84 -5.76
N ILE A 96 4.78 2.48 -6.42
CA ILE A 96 4.80 1.69 -7.65
C ILE A 96 5.62 2.39 -8.74
N GLN A 97 5.42 3.70 -8.93
CA GLN A 97 6.17 4.49 -9.90
C GLN A 97 7.67 4.48 -9.61
N VAL A 98 8.07 4.63 -8.34
CA VAL A 98 9.49 4.59 -7.95
C VAL A 98 10.10 3.20 -8.19
N LEU A 99 9.35 2.13 -7.92
CA LEU A 99 9.81 0.76 -8.16
C LEU A 99 9.97 0.47 -9.66
N ASP A 100 9.06 0.97 -10.50
CA ASP A 100 9.16 0.86 -11.95
C ASP A 100 10.40 1.59 -12.51
N VAL A 101 10.63 2.82 -12.06
CA VAL A 101 11.82 3.61 -12.41
C VAL A 101 13.10 2.89 -11.95
N GLN A 102 13.09 2.32 -10.75
CA GLN A 102 14.25 1.59 -10.22
C GLN A 102 14.58 0.34 -11.06
N GLN A 103 13.56 -0.38 -11.55
CA GLN A 103 13.74 -1.59 -12.35
C GLN A 103 14.20 -1.29 -13.79
N THR A 104 13.76 -0.17 -14.35
CA THR A 104 14.06 0.23 -15.73
C THR A 104 15.36 1.03 -15.84
N ALA A 105 15.82 1.67 -14.77
CA ALA A 105 17.05 2.42 -14.75
C ALA A 105 18.30 1.51 -14.72
N HIS A 106 19.18 1.68 -15.70
CA HIS A 106 20.47 0.96 -15.76
C HIS A 106 21.46 1.30 -14.62
N ASN A 107 21.20 2.36 -13.86
CA ASN A 107 22.15 2.92 -12.88
C ASN A 107 21.85 2.55 -11.40
N TYR A 108 20.92 1.62 -11.13
CA TYR A 108 20.60 1.15 -9.76
C TYR A 108 20.40 2.28 -8.73
N MET A 109 19.62 3.31 -9.06
CA MET A 109 19.30 4.37 -8.09
C MET A 109 18.57 3.82 -6.87
N ARG A 110 18.84 4.41 -5.70
CA ARG A 110 18.13 4.06 -4.47
C ARG A 110 16.74 4.68 -4.48
N ILE A 111 15.77 3.99 -3.86
CA ILE A 111 14.39 4.47 -3.72
C ILE A 111 14.34 5.90 -3.17
N GLY A 112 15.17 6.22 -2.17
CA GLY A 112 15.24 7.56 -1.60
C GLY A 112 15.68 8.63 -2.61
N GLU A 113 16.69 8.34 -3.42
CA GLU A 113 17.21 9.26 -4.45
C GLU A 113 16.15 9.54 -5.52
N ILE A 114 15.42 8.49 -5.94
CA ILE A 114 14.33 8.63 -6.91
C ILE A 114 13.23 9.54 -6.34
N ILE A 115 12.78 9.30 -5.10
CA ILE A 115 11.75 10.12 -4.43
C ILE A 115 12.20 11.58 -4.29
N ALA A 116 13.46 11.80 -3.90
CA ALA A 116 14.03 13.14 -3.79
C ALA A 116 14.11 13.84 -5.15
N SER A 117 14.48 13.12 -6.22
CA SER A 117 14.57 13.66 -7.57
C SER A 117 13.22 14.15 -8.13
N TYR A 118 12.13 13.51 -7.72
CA TYR A 118 10.76 13.95 -8.06
C TYR A 118 10.26 15.11 -7.18
N GLY A 119 11.01 15.49 -6.14
CA GLY A 119 10.65 16.56 -5.21
C GLY A 119 9.49 16.22 -4.28
N TRP A 120 9.09 14.94 -4.17
CA TRP A 120 7.97 14.55 -3.32
C TRP A 120 8.30 14.64 -1.83
N LEU A 121 9.54 14.33 -1.46
CA LEU A 121 10.05 14.47 -0.10
C LEU A 121 11.43 15.12 -0.12
N LYS A 122 11.73 15.84 0.96
CA LYS A 122 13.07 16.38 1.19
C LYS A 122 14.04 15.26 1.51
N GLN A 123 15.30 15.39 1.09
CA GLN A 123 16.34 14.41 1.37
C GLN A 123 16.48 14.16 2.88
N GLU A 124 16.39 15.21 3.70
CA GLU A 124 16.50 15.10 5.15
C GLU A 124 15.37 14.27 5.77
N THR A 125 14.16 14.35 5.21
CA THR A 125 13.04 13.50 5.62
C THR A 125 13.36 12.05 5.27
N ILE A 126 13.84 11.80 4.05
CA ILE A 126 14.21 10.47 3.58
C ILE A 126 15.31 9.86 4.46
N ASP A 127 16.38 10.61 4.72
CA ASP A 127 17.52 10.20 5.55
C ASP A 127 17.08 9.92 7.00
N PHE A 128 16.14 10.70 7.53
CA PHE A 128 15.58 10.44 8.85
C PHE A 128 14.92 9.06 8.91
N PHE A 129 14.06 8.73 7.94
CA PHE A 129 13.35 7.45 7.91
C PHE A 129 14.25 6.27 7.54
N ALA A 130 15.32 6.49 6.78
CA ALA A 130 16.31 5.48 6.43
C ALA A 130 17.21 5.11 7.62
N ASP A 131 17.79 6.13 8.28
CA ASP A 131 18.89 5.91 9.22
C ASP A 131 18.55 6.32 10.66
N SER A 132 17.94 7.49 10.82
CA SER A 132 17.76 8.09 12.15
C SER A 132 16.66 7.41 12.95
N LEU A 133 15.58 6.97 12.28
CA LEU A 133 14.45 6.30 12.90
C LEU A 133 14.88 5.06 13.68
N ILE A 134 15.82 4.29 13.15
CA ILE A 134 16.37 3.08 13.79
C ILE A 134 17.14 3.43 15.08
N LYS A 135 17.89 4.53 15.07
CA LYS A 135 18.70 5.00 16.21
C LYS A 135 17.85 5.45 17.40
N ILE A 136 16.58 5.82 17.17
CA ILE A 136 15.66 6.24 18.25
C ILE A 136 15.38 5.09 19.23
N ARG A 137 15.55 3.82 18.80
CA ARG A 137 15.42 2.66 19.68
C ARG A 137 16.51 2.59 20.75
N THR A 138 17.69 3.14 20.50
CA THR A 138 18.85 3.05 21.40
C THR A 138 19.10 4.31 22.24
N GLN A 139 18.47 5.44 21.90
CA GLN A 139 18.63 6.73 22.59
C GLN A 139 17.49 7.01 23.57
N PRO A 140 17.59 7.88 24.59
CA PRO A 140 16.45 8.24 25.45
C PRO A 140 15.26 8.79 24.63
N GLN A 141 14.02 8.45 25.03
CA GLN A 141 12.83 8.94 24.34
C GLN A 141 12.71 10.47 24.45
N GLN A 142 12.66 11.14 23.30
CA GLN A 142 12.34 12.55 23.17
C GLN A 142 10.84 12.78 22.92
N PRO A 143 10.31 14.00 23.15
CA PRO A 143 8.96 14.36 22.76
C PRO A 143 8.75 14.23 21.25
N ILE A 144 7.53 13.87 20.82
CA ILE A 144 7.21 13.63 19.40
C ILE A 144 7.60 14.81 18.49
N GLY A 145 7.45 16.05 18.96
CA GLY A 145 7.82 17.25 18.22
C GLY A 145 9.29 17.28 17.79
N GLN A 146 10.21 16.73 18.59
CA GLN A 146 11.64 16.69 18.24
C GLN A 146 11.93 15.71 17.10
N TYR A 147 11.22 14.58 17.03
CA TYR A 147 11.36 13.65 15.91
C TYR A 147 10.79 14.24 14.63
N LEU A 148 9.62 14.88 14.69
CA LEU A 148 9.02 15.55 13.54
C LEU A 148 9.88 16.71 13.04
N LYS A 149 10.54 17.43 13.95
CA LYS A 149 11.56 18.43 13.60
C LYS A 149 12.77 17.82 12.90
N SER A 150 13.31 16.75 13.46
CA SER A 150 14.48 16.05 12.92
C SER A 150 14.22 15.51 11.52
N ALA A 151 12.98 15.06 11.26
CA ALA A 151 12.51 14.63 9.94
C ALA A 151 12.17 15.78 8.98
N LYS A 152 12.37 17.05 9.37
CA LYS A 152 11.95 18.25 8.63
C LYS A 152 10.46 18.32 8.28
N LEU A 153 9.62 17.58 9.02
CA LEU A 153 8.17 17.61 8.89
C LEU A 153 7.56 18.80 9.64
N LEU A 154 8.23 19.25 10.70
CA LEU A 154 7.92 20.47 11.43
C LEU A 154 9.17 21.34 11.59
N ASN A 155 8.98 22.66 11.73
CA ASN A 155 10.02 23.60 12.13
C ASN A 155 9.79 24.12 13.55
N ASP A 156 10.75 24.88 14.07
CA ASP A 156 10.70 25.42 15.44
C ASP A 156 9.47 26.30 15.69
N LEU A 157 9.12 27.16 14.74
CA LEU A 157 7.93 28.03 14.84
C LEU A 157 6.65 27.21 14.91
N GLN A 158 6.52 26.16 14.09
CA GLN A 158 5.37 25.27 14.12
C GLN A 158 5.27 24.52 15.45
N ILE A 159 6.40 24.06 15.99
CA ILE A 159 6.43 23.40 17.30
C ILE A 159 5.98 24.37 18.40
N GLU A 160 6.49 25.60 18.41
CA GLU A 160 6.11 26.62 19.38
C GLU A 160 4.61 26.94 19.30
N VAL A 161 4.08 27.11 18.09
CA VAL A 161 2.64 27.34 17.88
C VAL A 161 1.80 26.16 18.39
N ILE A 162 2.23 24.91 18.15
CA ILE A 162 1.53 23.73 18.67
C ILE A 162 1.56 23.72 20.19
N LEU A 163 2.71 23.95 20.81
CA LEU A 163 2.85 23.94 22.27
C LEU A 163 1.99 25.03 22.91
N ASN A 164 1.97 26.23 22.34
CA ASN A 164 1.13 27.32 22.84
C ASN A 164 -0.36 26.99 22.74
N GLU A 165 -0.82 26.41 21.62
CA GLU A 165 -2.23 25.96 21.48
C GLU A 165 -2.56 24.78 22.41
N GLN A 166 -1.59 23.90 22.66
CA GLN A 166 -1.74 22.78 23.58
C GLN A 166 -1.96 23.25 25.03
N HIS A 167 -1.41 24.39 25.43
CA HIS A 167 -1.67 24.97 26.76
C HIS A 167 -3.07 25.57 26.90
N GLN A 168 -3.70 25.95 25.78
CA GLN A 168 -5.01 26.61 25.75
C GLN A 168 -6.16 25.64 25.41
N THR A 169 -5.84 24.40 25.03
CA THR A 169 -6.79 23.40 24.57
C THR A 169 -6.53 22.05 25.24
N ASN A 170 -7.51 21.16 25.20
CA ASN A 170 -7.33 19.76 25.66
C ASN A 170 -6.76 18.84 24.56
N LEU A 171 -6.27 19.40 23.45
CA LEU A 171 -5.76 18.63 22.32
C LEU A 171 -4.30 18.22 22.55
N ARG A 172 -3.92 17.03 22.08
CA ARG A 172 -2.53 16.54 22.09
C ARG A 172 -1.73 17.18 20.97
N PHE A 173 -0.42 17.29 21.15
CA PHE A 173 0.53 17.82 20.15
C PHE A 173 0.25 17.34 18.72
N GLY A 174 0.12 16.02 18.54
CA GLY A 174 -0.13 15.42 17.22
C GLY A 174 -1.50 15.78 16.62
N GLU A 175 -2.54 15.91 17.46
CA GLU A 175 -3.88 16.29 17.01
C GLU A 175 -3.89 17.73 16.48
N ILE A 176 -3.18 18.64 17.15
CA ILE A 176 -3.02 20.03 16.72
C ILE A 176 -2.24 20.11 15.40
N ALA A 177 -1.15 19.35 15.27
CA ALA A 177 -0.35 19.29 14.04
C ALA A 177 -1.17 18.82 12.82
N VAL A 178 -2.02 17.80 13.02
CA VAL A 178 -2.94 17.29 12.00
C VAL A 178 -4.04 18.29 11.69
N LYS A 179 -4.67 18.88 12.72
CA LYS A 179 -5.71 19.90 12.56
C LYS A 179 -5.23 21.12 11.77
N LYS A 180 -3.95 21.49 11.91
CA LYS A 180 -3.32 22.58 11.14
C LYS A 180 -2.87 22.16 9.73
N GLY A 181 -2.99 20.89 9.37
CA GLY A 181 -2.58 20.37 8.07
C GLY A 181 -1.06 20.32 7.87
N TRP A 182 -0.27 20.43 8.94
CA TRP A 182 1.19 20.43 8.84
C TRP A 182 1.79 19.03 8.74
N VAL A 183 1.13 18.05 9.35
CA VAL A 183 1.53 16.64 9.32
C VAL A 183 0.28 15.79 9.15
N GLN A 184 0.38 14.67 8.45
CA GLN A 184 -0.72 13.72 8.29
C GLN A 184 -0.91 12.87 9.55
N LEU A 185 -2.14 12.41 9.77
CA LEU A 185 -2.48 11.55 10.92
C LEU A 185 -1.70 10.23 10.88
N GLU A 186 -1.54 9.68 9.69
CA GLU A 186 -0.77 8.47 9.39
C GLU A 186 0.68 8.61 9.85
N THR A 187 1.30 9.76 9.59
CA THR A 187 2.68 10.02 10.01
C THR A 187 2.80 10.10 11.53
N ILE A 188 1.87 10.79 12.19
CA ILE A 188 1.83 10.88 13.65
C ILE A 188 1.68 9.48 14.27
N ASN A 189 0.70 8.71 13.81
CA ASN A 189 0.43 7.37 14.32
C ASN A 189 1.62 6.44 14.08
N PHE A 190 2.21 6.49 12.89
CA PHE A 190 3.39 5.68 12.58
C PHE A 190 4.56 5.96 13.53
N VAL A 191 4.88 7.24 13.78
CA VAL A 191 5.96 7.61 14.70
C VAL A 191 5.63 7.19 16.12
N LEU A 192 4.40 7.40 16.60
CA LEU A 192 3.97 6.97 17.93
C LEU A 192 4.07 5.46 18.11
N ASP A 193 3.57 4.68 17.15
CA ASP A 193 3.65 3.22 17.16
C ASP A 193 5.11 2.78 17.21
N TYR A 194 5.98 3.40 16.40
CA TYR A 194 7.39 3.09 16.38
C TYR A 194 8.08 3.37 17.73
N LEU A 195 7.70 4.47 18.41
CA LEU A 195 8.21 4.83 19.73
C LEU A 195 7.69 3.92 20.84
N GLN A 196 6.43 3.48 20.77
CA GLN A 196 5.83 2.60 21.77
C GLN A 196 6.38 1.17 21.73
N HIS A 197 6.68 0.64 20.54
CA HIS A 197 7.26 -0.72 20.42
C HIS A 197 8.67 -0.84 21.03
N LYS A 198 9.33 0.29 21.30
CA LYS A 198 10.57 0.31 22.08
C LYS A 198 10.35 -0.03 23.55
N SER A 199 9.25 0.38 24.19
CA SER A 199 9.08 0.21 25.64
C SER A 199 8.87 -1.25 26.06
N GLN A 200 8.43 -2.10 25.12
CA GLN A 200 8.19 -3.52 25.38
C GLN A 200 9.46 -4.38 25.31
N THR A 201 10.53 -3.90 24.64
CA THR A 201 11.78 -4.67 24.49
C THR A 201 12.75 -4.54 25.67
N PHE A 202 12.49 -3.61 26.60
CA PHE A 202 13.31 -3.40 27.81
C PHE A 202 12.75 -4.08 29.07
N LEU A 203 11.63 -4.81 28.97
CA LEU A 203 10.97 -5.50 30.10
C LEU A 203 10.93 -7.03 29.94
N SER A 204 11.69 -7.61 29.01
CA SER A 204 11.84 -9.06 28.81
C SER A 204 13.25 -9.54 29.11
#